data_AF-A0A960QK57-F1
#
_entry.id   AF-A0A960QK57-F1
#
_cell.length_a   1.000
_cell.length_b   1.000
_cell.length_c   1.000
_cell.angle_alpha   90.00
_cell.angle_beta   90.00
_cell.angle_gamma   90.00
#
_symmetry.space_group_name_H-M   'P 1'
#
loop_
_entity.id
_entity.type
_entity.pdbx_description
1 polymer ?
#
loop_
_entity_poly.entity_id
_entity_poly.type
_entity_poly.pdbx_seq_one_letter_code
_entity_poly.pdbx_strand_id
1 'polypeptide(L)' 'MLFRNLLYTGVTRGKKLVILLGTKKALFIAVKTDHAQTRYTGLKNLMLKSFCAF' A
#
# COMPACT_ATOMS: atom_id res chain seq x y z
N MET A 1 4.08 -4.34 10.94
CA MET A 1 3.35 -4.23 9.66
C MET A 1 2.14 -3.31 9.84
N LEU A 2 2.31 -1.99 9.69
CA LEU A 2 1.20 -1.03 9.80
C LEU A 2 1.29 -0.09 8.60
N PHE A 3 0.67 -0.48 7.50
CA PHE A 3 0.70 0.25 6.23
C PHE A 3 -0.71 0.37 5.66
N ARG A 4 -0.98 1.49 4.99
CA ARG A 4 -2.29 1.78 4.40
C ARG A 4 -2.70 0.71 3.38
N ASN A 5 -1.74 0.21 2.63
CA ASN A 5 -1.87 -0.79 1.57
C ASN A 5 -2.36 -2.12 2.13
N LEU A 6 -1.84 -2.52 3.28
CA LEU A 6 -2.22 -3.77 3.94
C LEU A 6 -3.64 -3.67 4.51
N LEU A 7 -3.95 -2.54 5.15
CA LEU A 7 -5.30 -2.26 5.66
C LEU A 7 -6.33 -2.24 4.53
N TYR A 8 -6.04 -1.53 3.43
CA TYR A 8 -6.89 -1.51 2.23
C TYR A 8 -7.12 -2.90 1.66
N THR A 9 -6.07 -3.73 1.59
CA THR A 9 -6.19 -5.11 1.09
C THR A 9 -7.08 -5.97 1.97
N GLY A 10 -6.92 -5.89 3.30
CA GLY A 10 -7.76 -6.64 4.24
C GLY A 10 -9.22 -6.22 4.18
N VAL A 11 -9.48 -4.90 4.13
CA VAL A 11 -10.84 -4.35 4.08
C VAL A 11 -11.53 -4.71 2.76
N THR A 12 -10.86 -4.56 1.62
CA THR A 12 -11.47 -4.79 0.29
C THR A 12 -11.72 -6.27 -0.04
N ARG A 13 -11.11 -7.20 0.69
CA ARG A 13 -11.41 -8.65 0.56
C ARG A 13 -12.70 -9.07 1.27
N GLY A 14 -13.24 -8.26 2.18
CA GLY A 14 -14.51 -8.55 2.85
C GLY A 14 -15.71 -8.26 1.95
N LYS A 15 -16.61 -9.24 1.78
CA LYS A 15 -17.76 -9.12 0.85
C LYS A 15 -19.05 -8.63 1.50
N LYS A 16 -19.27 -8.95 2.77
CA LYS A 16 -20.55 -8.69 3.47
C LYS A 16 -20.34 -7.98 4.81
N LEU A 17 -19.28 -8.33 5.54
CA LEU A 17 -18.94 -7.74 6.82
C LEU A 17 -17.42 -7.79 7.01
N VAL A 18 -16.86 -6.72 7.58
CA VAL A 18 -15.45 -6.64 7.99
C VAL A 18 -15.41 -6.18 9.43
N ILE A 19 -14.69 -6.91 10.28
CA ILE A 19 -14.47 -6.58 11.69
C ILE A 19 -12.98 -6.28 11.88
N LEU A 20 -12.66 -5.06 12.31
CA LEU A 20 -11.29 -4.63 12.61
C LEU A 20 -11.02 -4.85 14.10
N LEU A 21 -10.15 -5.80 14.41
CA LEU A 21 -9.71 -6.08 15.78
C LEU A 21 -8.36 -5.40 16.04
N GLY A 22 -8.27 -4.64 17.14
CA GLY A 22 -7.03 -3.99 17.55
C GLY A 22 -7.26 -2.64 18.23
N THR A 23 -6.19 -1.84 18.33
CA THR A 23 -6.24 -0.53 18.98
C THR A 23 -6.45 0.59 17.97
N LYS A 24 -7.13 1.66 18.41
CA LYS A 24 -7.29 2.89 17.61
C LYS A 24 -5.94 3.47 17.18
N LYS A 25 -4.93 3.37 18.04
CA LYS A 25 -3.55 3.80 17.77
C LYS A 25 -2.93 3.04 16.60
N ALA A 26 -3.08 1.71 16.56
CA ALA A 26 -2.56 0.90 15.46
C ALA A 26 -3.25 1.23 14.13
N LEU A 27 -4.57 1.46 14.15
CA LEU A 27 -5.32 1.89 12.97
C LEU A 27 -4.82 3.25 12.45
N PHE A 28 -4.63 4.22 13.34
CA PHE A 28 -4.13 5.54 12.97
C PHE A 28 -2.73 5.48 12.37
N ILE A 29 -1.83 4.69 12.96
CA ILE A 29 -0.49 4.45 12.41
C ILE A 29 -0.59 3.82 11.02
N ALA A 30 -1.42 2.79 10.84
CA ALA A 30 -1.59 2.12 9.55
C ALA A 30 -2.15 3.06 8.47
N VAL A 31 -3.11 3.93 8.80
CA VAL A 31 -3.69 4.89 7.85
C VAL A 31 -2.71 6.00 7.50
N LYS A 32 -1.95 6.51 8.48
CA LYS A 32 -0.96 7.58 8.27
C LYS A 32 0.29 7.10 7.53
N THR A 33 0.62 5.82 7.62
CA THR A 33 1.81 5.26 6.97
C THR A 33 1.54 5.02 5.49
N ASP A 34 1.87 6.02 4.67
CA ASP A 34 1.84 5.96 3.20
C ASP A 34 3.07 5.27 2.60
N HIS A 35 4.19 5.29 3.33
CA HIS A 35 5.45 4.68 2.91
C HIS A 35 5.42 3.16 3.12
N ALA A 36 4.65 2.43 2.31
CA ALA A 36 5.10 1.09 1.94
C ALA A 36 6.46 1.29 1.29
N GLN A 37 7.50 0.76 1.92
CA GLN A 37 8.91 1.07 1.66
C GLN A 37 9.23 1.33 0.18
N THR A 38 10.09 2.33 -0.07
CA THR A 38 10.56 2.68 -1.41
C THR A 38 10.93 1.42 -2.17
N ARG A 39 10.19 1.13 -3.24
CA ARG A 39 10.37 -0.09 -4.03
C ARG A 39 11.53 0.13 -4.99
N TYR A 40 12.72 -0.35 -4.62
CA TYR A 40 13.89 -0.34 -5.50
C TYR A 40 13.66 -1.28 -6.68
N THR A 41 13.18 -0.75 -7.80
CA THR A 41 12.95 -1.49 -9.05
C THR A 41 13.45 -0.69 -10.24
N GLY A 42 14.09 -1.37 -11.19
CA GLY A 42 14.55 -0.76 -12.44
C GLY A 42 13.43 -0.50 -13.45
N LEU A 43 12.23 -1.07 -13.24
CA LEU A 43 11.13 -1.02 -14.21
C LEU A 43 10.71 0.40 -14.60
N LYS A 44 10.59 1.31 -13.62
CA LYS A 44 10.25 2.71 -13.88
C LYS A 44 11.28 3.37 -14.80
N ASN A 45 12.56 3.13 -14.54
CA ASN A 45 13.66 3.69 -15.32
C ASN A 45 13.72 3.07 -16.73
N LEU A 46 13.47 1.77 -16.86
CA LEU A 46 13.41 1.08 -18.15
C LEU A 46 12.27 1.63 -19.02
N MET A 47 11.07 1.78 -18.46
CA MET A 47 9.93 2.33 -19.19
C MET A 47 10.18 3.76 -19.67
N LEU A 48 10.74 4.62 -18.82
CA LEU A 48 11.07 6.01 -19.20
C LEU A 48 12.10 6.07 -20.33
N LYS A 49 13.12 5.20 -20.31
CA LYS A 49 14.11 5.12 -21.40
C LYS A 49 13.50 4.65 -22.71
N SER A 50 12.66 3.62 -22.68
CA SER A 50 11.98 3.12 -23.89
C SER A 50 11.01 4.15 -24.49
N PHE A 51 10.36 4.95 -23.66
CA PHE A 51 9.40 5.97 -24.12
C PHE A 51 10.05 7.24 -24.67
N CYS A 52 11.28 7.56 -24.25
CA CYS A 52 12.05 8.70 -24.75
C CYS A 52 12.86 8.37 -26.01
N ALA A 53 12.95 7.09 -26.37
CA ALA A 53 13.63 6.61 -27.58
C ALA A 53 12.71 6.56 -28.83
N PHE A 54 11.47 7.04 -28.71
CA PHE A 54 10.49 7.20 -29.78
C PHE A 54 10.15 8.69 -29.91
#